data_AF-A0A9D6UDC8-F1
#
_entry.id   AF-A0A9D6UDC8-F1
#
_cell.length_a   1.000
_cell.length_b   1.000
_cell.length_c   1.000
_cell.angle_alpha   90.00
_cell.angle_beta   90.00
_cell.angle_gamma   90.00
#
_symmetry.space_group_name_H-M   'P 1'
#
loop_
_entity.id
_entity.type
_entity.pdbx_description
1 polymer ?
#
loop_
_entity_poly.entity_id
_entity_poly.type
_entity_poly.pdbx_seq_one_letter_code
_entity_poly.pdbx_strand_id
1 'polypeptide(L)'
;MVEKQDRRSFIKAAAATGALGAVGAPRSAAATSVANLRLGEARPFSFETLKQTAQRLVKEPYRKPNIPAPEITSQIDYEKWGQITYNTDHALFADTKDRFPVEFFHLGM
;
A
#
# COMPACT_ATOMS: atom_id res chain seq x y z
N MET A 1 -21.00 11.66 -52.57
CA MET A 1 -20.21 10.41 -52.71
C MET A 1 -19.78 10.01 -51.32
N VAL A 2 -20.46 9.05 -50.69
CA VAL A 2 -20.12 8.61 -49.33
C VAL A 2 -19.00 7.59 -49.45
N GLU A 3 -17.85 7.92 -48.84
CA GLU A 3 -16.69 7.05 -48.77
C GLU A 3 -17.07 5.73 -48.09
N LYS A 4 -16.85 4.60 -48.77
CA LYS A 4 -17.25 3.29 -48.30
C LYS A 4 -16.25 2.86 -47.23
N GLN A 5 -16.66 2.80 -45.96
CA GLN A 5 -15.78 2.35 -44.88
C GLN A 5 -15.17 0.97 -45.21
N ASP A 6 -13.84 0.91 -45.29
CA ASP A 6 -13.09 -0.29 -45.66
C ASP A 6 -12.90 -1.20 -44.44
N ARG A 7 -13.18 -2.51 -44.62
CA ARG A 7 -13.02 -3.54 -43.58
C ARG A 7 -11.57 -3.60 -43.09
N ARG A 8 -10.62 -3.30 -43.97
CA ARG A 8 -9.19 -3.26 -43.63
C ARG A 8 -8.86 -2.14 -42.65
N SER A 9 -9.50 -0.99 -42.79
CA SER A 9 -9.37 0.13 -41.86
C SER A 9 -9.95 -0.21 -40.48
N PHE A 10 -11.09 -0.93 -40.45
CA PHE A 10 -11.69 -1.41 -39.20
C PHE A 10 -10.78 -2.41 -38.47
N ILE A 11 -10.22 -3.40 -39.17
CA ILE A 11 -9.33 -4.39 -38.55
C ILE A 11 -8.03 -3.75 -38.04
N LYS A 12 -7.46 -2.78 -38.76
CA LYS A 12 -6.28 -2.04 -38.29
C LYS A 12 -6.56 -1.27 -36.99
N ALA A 13 -7.71 -0.61 -36.91
CA ALA A 13 -8.12 0.10 -35.69
C ALA A 13 -8.34 -0.88 -34.52
N ALA A 14 -8.99 -2.01 -34.76
CA ALA A 14 -9.21 -3.04 -33.73
C ALA A 14 -7.88 -3.63 -33.21
N ALA A 15 -6.92 -3.92 -34.10
CA ALA A 15 -5.61 -4.44 -33.72
C ALA A 15 -4.78 -3.43 -32.91
N ALA A 16 -4.83 -2.14 -33.28
CA ALA A 16 -4.13 -1.07 -32.55
C ALA A 16 -4.66 -0.91 -31.11
N THR A 17 -5.99 -1.00 -30.93
CA THR A 17 -6.61 -0.94 -29.59
C THR A 17 -6.29 -2.18 -28.74
N GLY A 18 -6.22 -3.37 -29.35
CA GLY A 18 -5.81 -4.59 -28.66
C GLY A 18 -4.36 -4.56 -28.18
N ALA A 19 -3.45 -3.99 -28.97
CA ALA A 19 -2.03 -3.85 -28.61
C ALA A 19 -1.82 -2.91 -27.40
N LEU A 20 -2.62 -1.83 -27.29
CA LEU A 20 -2.59 -0.93 -26.13
C LEU A 20 -3.03 -1.60 -24.82
N GLY A 21 -3.88 -2.63 -24.89
CA GLY A 21 -4.27 -3.43 -23.72
C GLY A 21 -3.21 -4.44 -23.26
N ALA A 22 -2.35 -4.90 -24.18
CA ALA A 22 -1.28 -5.86 -23.90
C ALA A 22 0.01 -5.20 -23.37
N VAL A 23 0.26 -3.94 -23.75
CA VAL A 23 1.30 -3.11 -23.13
C VAL A 23 0.73 -2.58 -21.83
N GLY A 24 0.75 -3.42 -20.79
CA GLY A 24 0.15 -3.12 -19.49
C GLY A 24 0.46 -1.69 -19.07
N ALA A 25 -0.61 -0.92 -18.77
CA ALA A 25 -0.49 0.46 -18.34
C ALA A 25 0.58 0.56 -17.24
N PRO A 26 1.48 1.57 -17.29
CA PRO A 26 2.46 1.74 -16.24
C PRO A 26 1.71 1.78 -14.92
N ARG A 27 2.03 0.82 -14.03
CA ARG A 27 1.48 0.77 -12.69
C ARG A 27 1.92 2.07 -12.04
N SER A 28 1.05 3.06 -12.06
CA SER A 28 1.32 4.34 -11.41
C SER A 28 1.55 4.01 -9.96
N ALA A 29 2.79 4.18 -9.50
CA ALA A 29 3.05 4.22 -8.08
C ALA A 29 2.15 5.33 -7.56
N ALA A 30 1.21 4.98 -6.67
CA ALA A 30 0.41 5.99 -6.01
C ALA A 30 1.39 6.98 -5.40
N ALA A 31 1.38 8.22 -5.90
CA ALA A 31 2.21 9.28 -5.36
C ALA A 31 1.62 9.61 -4.00
N THR A 32 2.05 8.89 -2.98
CA THR A 32 1.58 9.16 -1.63
C THR A 32 2.31 10.39 -1.11
N SER A 33 1.62 11.52 -1.08
CA SER A 33 2.07 12.68 -0.30
C SER A 33 1.76 12.42 1.17
N VAL A 34 2.54 11.53 1.80
CA VAL A 34 2.46 11.37 3.26
C VAL A 34 3.18 12.56 3.90
N ALA A 35 2.44 13.63 4.21
CA ALA A 35 3.04 14.83 4.82
C ALA A 35 3.37 14.63 6.31
N ASN A 36 2.65 13.74 7.00
CA ASN A 36 2.64 13.65 8.46
C ASN A 36 3.47 12.50 9.05
N LEU A 37 4.17 11.71 8.22
CA LEU A 37 5.01 10.60 8.69
C LEU A 37 6.45 10.76 8.21
N ARG A 38 7.39 10.42 9.10
CA ARG A 38 8.79 10.23 8.73
C ARG A 38 8.96 8.82 8.19
N LEU A 39 8.95 8.68 6.88
CA LEU A 39 9.20 7.41 6.20
C LEU A 39 10.71 7.16 6.06
N GLY A 40 11.10 5.88 6.04
CA GLY A 40 12.46 5.48 5.67
C GLY A 40 12.69 5.56 4.15
N GLU A 41 13.87 5.13 3.71
CA GLU A 41 14.19 5.03 2.28
C GLU A 41 13.18 4.14 1.54
N ALA A 42 12.73 4.60 0.38
CA ALA A 42 11.82 3.82 -0.47
C ALA A 42 12.49 2.52 -0.91
N ARG A 43 11.79 1.41 -0.74
CA ARG A 43 12.24 0.08 -1.19
C ARG A 43 11.17 -0.55 -2.08
N PRO A 44 11.56 -1.18 -3.20
CA PRO A 44 10.61 -1.89 -4.04
C PRO A 44 9.98 -3.05 -3.28
N PHE A 45 8.67 -3.22 -3.44
CA PHE A 45 7.93 -4.34 -2.84
C PHE A 45 7.58 -5.38 -3.91
N SER A 46 7.79 -6.66 -3.56
CA SER A 46 7.28 -7.79 -4.34
C SER A 46 6.93 -8.97 -3.42
N PHE A 47 6.00 -9.83 -3.87
CA PHE A 47 5.63 -11.02 -3.13
C PHE A 47 6.79 -12.01 -3.00
N GLU A 48 7.66 -12.10 -4.02
CA GLU A 48 8.86 -12.94 -3.97
C GLU A 48 9.87 -12.43 -2.94
N THR A 49 10.08 -11.11 -2.85
CA THR A 49 10.93 -10.51 -1.80
C THR A 49 10.39 -10.80 -0.39
N LEU A 50 9.06 -10.82 -0.22
CA LEU A 50 8.43 -11.19 1.04
C LEU A 50 8.69 -12.66 1.40
N LYS A 51 8.52 -13.59 0.45
CA LYS A 51 8.82 -15.02 0.64
C LYS A 51 10.28 -15.26 0.99
N GLN A 52 11.20 -14.63 0.27
CA GLN A 52 12.64 -14.73 0.54
C GLN A 52 12.98 -14.24 1.95
N THR A 53 12.35 -13.15 2.39
CA THR A 53 12.49 -12.64 3.76
C THR A 53 12.05 -13.68 4.79
N ALA A 54 10.88 -14.29 4.61
CA ALA A 54 10.37 -15.32 5.50
C ALA A 54 11.28 -16.57 5.54
N GLN A 55 11.72 -17.06 4.38
CA GLN A 55 12.64 -18.21 4.28
C GLN A 55 13.98 -17.96 4.99
N ARG A 56 14.50 -16.73 4.92
CA ARG A 56 15.71 -16.33 5.64
C ARG A 56 15.46 -16.34 7.15
N LEU A 57 14.39 -15.69 7.61
CA LEU A 57 14.09 -15.55 9.05
C LEU A 57 13.88 -16.90 9.75
N VAL A 58 13.28 -17.88 9.08
CA VAL A 58 13.08 -19.23 9.65
C VAL A 58 14.39 -19.96 9.95
N LYS A 59 15.49 -19.60 9.27
CA LYS A 59 16.82 -20.19 9.48
C LYS A 59 17.64 -19.48 10.56
N GLU A 60 17.17 -18.34 11.04
CA GLU A 60 17.85 -17.54 12.06
C GLU A 60 17.32 -17.88 13.46
N PRO A 61 18.14 -17.78 14.52
CA PRO A 61 17.65 -17.87 15.89
C PRO A 61 16.54 -16.84 16.15
N TYR A 62 15.51 -17.25 16.88
CA TYR A 62 14.43 -16.37 17.26
C TYR A 62 14.93 -15.15 18.04
N ARG A 63 14.48 -13.95 17.63
CA ARG A 63 14.71 -12.70 18.35
C ARG A 63 13.38 -12.22 18.91
N LYS A 64 13.30 -12.04 20.23
CA LYS A 64 12.11 -11.51 20.89
C LYS A 64 11.77 -10.13 20.32
N PRO A 65 10.49 -9.84 20.00
CA PRO A 65 10.06 -8.50 19.62
C PRO A 65 10.49 -7.47 20.65
N ASN A 66 10.95 -6.31 20.17
CA ASN A 66 11.18 -5.17 21.04
C ASN A 66 9.84 -4.65 21.55
N ILE A 67 9.77 -4.30 22.84
CA ILE A 67 8.61 -3.64 23.45
C ILE A 67 9.00 -2.17 23.62
N PRO A 68 8.50 -1.25 22.79
CA PRO A 68 8.85 0.16 22.89
C PRO A 68 8.32 0.76 24.20
N ALA A 69 9.18 1.48 24.93
CA ALA A 69 8.83 2.18 26.18
C ALA A 69 7.97 1.34 27.15
N PRO A 70 8.47 0.18 27.61
CA PRO A 70 7.67 -0.79 28.35
C PRO A 70 7.11 -0.22 29.67
N GLU A 71 7.81 0.72 30.31
CA GLU A 71 7.36 1.40 31.52
C GLU A 71 6.12 2.26 31.29
N ILE A 72 5.89 2.72 30.06
CA ILE A 72 4.73 3.53 29.66
C ILE A 72 3.62 2.63 29.13
N THR A 73 3.95 1.73 28.18
CA THR A 73 2.92 0.89 27.53
C THR A 73 2.26 -0.09 28.50
N SER A 74 2.97 -0.54 29.54
CA SER A 74 2.41 -1.41 30.59
C SER A 74 1.41 -0.71 31.51
N GLN A 75 1.36 0.64 31.52
CA GLN A 75 0.38 1.39 32.30
C GLN A 75 -0.97 1.54 31.59
N ILE A 76 -1.03 1.18 30.30
CA ILE A 76 -2.25 1.21 29.48
C ILE A 76 -2.97 -0.12 29.68
N ASP A 77 -3.69 -0.22 30.80
CA ASP A 77 -4.61 -1.31 31.09
C ASP A 77 -5.84 -1.28 30.16
N TYR A 78 -6.70 -2.28 30.28
CA TYR A 78 -7.89 -2.44 29.43
C TYR A 78 -8.81 -1.21 29.45
N GLU A 79 -8.99 -0.57 30.61
CA GLU A 79 -9.84 0.60 30.74
C GLU A 79 -9.25 1.79 29.98
N LYS A 80 -7.96 2.07 30.18
CA LYS A 80 -7.26 3.15 29.48
C LYS A 80 -7.09 2.88 27.99
N TRP A 81 -6.96 1.62 27.61
CA TRP A 81 -6.88 1.23 26.20
C TRP A 81 -8.13 1.69 25.44
N GLY A 82 -9.33 1.52 26.03
CA GLY A 82 -10.58 1.99 25.45
C GLY A 82 -10.74 3.52 25.41
N GLN A 83 -9.94 4.27 26.17
CA GLN A 83 -9.99 5.73 26.22
C GLN A 83 -9.11 6.40 25.15
N ILE A 84 -8.16 5.66 24.56
CA ILE A 84 -7.25 6.20 23.54
C ILE A 84 -7.82 5.87 22.16
N THR A 85 -8.27 6.90 21.44
CA THR A 85 -8.82 6.75 20.09
C THR A 85 -7.91 7.39 19.05
N TYR A 86 -7.83 6.76 17.88
CA TYR A 86 -7.09 7.31 16.75
C TYR A 86 -7.87 8.51 16.17
N ASN A 87 -7.18 9.62 15.91
CA ASN A 87 -7.79 10.74 15.20
C ASN A 87 -7.79 10.44 13.69
N THR A 88 -8.97 10.14 13.14
CA THR A 88 -9.17 9.73 11.75
C THR A 88 -8.78 10.81 10.73
N ASP A 89 -8.77 12.08 11.12
CA ASP A 89 -8.29 13.19 10.27
C ASP A 89 -6.79 13.06 9.95
N HIS A 90 -6.05 12.28 10.75
CA HIS A 90 -4.64 11.97 10.53
C HIS A 90 -4.42 10.58 9.93
N ALA A 91 -5.46 9.89 9.43
CA ALA A 91 -5.27 8.62 8.75
C ALA A 91 -4.40 8.81 7.49
N LEU A 92 -3.58 7.82 7.19
CA LEU A 92 -2.82 7.81 5.94
C LEU A 92 -3.82 7.85 4.79
N PHE A 93 -3.60 8.72 3.80
CA PHE A 93 -4.49 8.92 2.65
C PHE A 93 -5.84 9.59 2.96
N ALA A 94 -6.07 10.10 4.18
CA ALA A 94 -7.34 10.76 4.56
C ALA A 94 -7.68 11.97 3.68
N ASP A 95 -6.66 12.69 3.20
CA ASP A 95 -6.76 13.90 2.38
C ASP A 95 -6.72 13.63 0.86
N THR A 96 -6.66 12.36 0.47
CA THR A 96 -6.60 11.96 -0.94
C THR A 96 -7.98 11.60 -1.48
N LYS A 97 -8.13 11.53 -2.81
CA LYS A 97 -9.34 10.99 -3.46
C LYS A 97 -9.41 9.45 -3.40
N ASP A 98 -8.44 8.80 -2.76
CA ASP A 98 -8.38 7.35 -2.66
C ASP A 98 -9.41 6.83 -1.66
N ARG A 99 -9.92 5.62 -1.90
CA ARG A 99 -11.06 5.07 -1.16
C ARG A 99 -10.67 4.35 0.13
N PHE A 100 -9.39 4.33 0.50
CA PHE A 100 -8.85 3.44 1.53
C PHE A 100 -7.88 4.17 2.46
N PRO A 101 -8.39 4.96 3.42
CA PRO A 101 -7.56 5.50 4.48
C PRO A 101 -6.99 4.37 5.36
N VAL A 102 -5.79 4.58 5.91
CA VAL A 102 -5.15 3.63 6.83
C VAL A 102 -4.98 4.28 8.20
N GLU A 103 -5.51 3.61 9.21
CA GLU A 103 -5.41 4.00 10.62
C GLU A 103 -4.45 3.08 11.38
N PHE A 104 -3.91 3.57 12.48
CA PHE A 104 -2.97 2.82 13.33
C PHE A 104 -3.60 2.51 14.68
N PHE A 105 -3.20 1.37 15.25
CA PHE A 105 -3.52 1.03 16.63
C PHE A 105 -2.41 1.54 17.56
N HIS A 106 -2.80 2.05 18.74
CA HIS A 106 -1.82 2.39 19.77
C HIS A 106 -1.34 1.14 20.51
N LEU A 107 -0.16 1.23 21.10
CA LEU A 107 0.40 0.17 21.96
C LEU A 107 -0.32 0.19 23.32
N GLY A 108 -0.32 -0.95 24.01
CA GLY A 108 -0.92 -1.10 25.33
C GLY A 108 -1.38 -2.53 25.59
N MET A 109 -1.41 -2.88 26.88
CA MET A 109 -1.56 -4.20 27.50
C MET A 109 -0.36 -5.15 27.37
#